data_AF-A0A3D3H3F5-F1
#
_entry.id   AF-A0A3D3H3F5-F1
#
_cell.length_a   1.000
_cell.length_b   1.000
_cell.length_c   1.000
_cell.angle_alpha   90.00
_cell.angle_beta   90.00
_cell.angle_gamma   90.00
#
_symmetry.space_group_name_H-M   'P 1'
#
loop_
_entity.id
_entity.type
_entity.pdbx_description
1 polymer ?
#
loop_
_entity_poly.entity_id
_entity_poly.type
_entity_poly.pdbx_seq_one_letter_code
_entity_poly.pdbx_strand_id
1 'polypeptide(L)'
;MGKFIYDGNVKVDFDDRTLAHLQVVIGTKLRRNEAFHFTWKDDASIGDGRTTVWVHPRCSLVYKFYGGRRPQLNMAWVEALAYTANSPSGLYVVPEPKEGDPVPGGNHEAH
;
A
#
# COMPACT_ATOMS: atom_id res chain seq x y z
N MET A 1 11.52 -2.08 -9.86
CA MET A 1 11.69 -2.44 -8.43
C MET A 1 11.97 -1.15 -7.68
N GLY A 2 11.06 -0.75 -6.80
CA GLY A 2 11.18 0.37 -5.87
C GLY A 2 11.45 -0.11 -4.44
N LYS A 3 11.88 0.79 -3.56
CA LYS A 3 12.16 0.49 -2.16
C LYS A 3 11.35 1.38 -1.24
N PHE A 4 10.65 0.74 -0.29
CA PHE A 4 10.01 1.41 0.83
C PHE A 4 10.91 1.31 2.05
N ILE A 5 11.15 2.44 2.71
CA ILE A 5 11.97 2.52 3.93
C ILE A 5 11.17 3.20 5.02
N TYR A 6 11.03 2.50 6.15
CA TYR A 6 10.34 2.97 7.35
C TYR A 6 11.35 3.18 8.49
N ASP A 7 11.41 4.40 9.00
CA ASP A 7 12.28 4.84 10.12
C ASP A 7 13.75 4.41 9.98
N GLY A 8 14.25 4.25 8.75
CA GLY A 8 15.63 3.86 8.42
C GLY A 8 15.98 2.39 8.67
N ASN A 9 15.21 1.69 9.50
CA ASN A 9 15.48 0.32 9.93
C ASN A 9 14.79 -0.73 9.05
N VAL A 10 13.53 -0.51 8.69
CA VAL A 10 12.75 -1.48 7.91
C VAL A 10 12.84 -1.11 6.44
N LYS A 11 13.30 -2.05 5.61
CA LYS A 11 13.48 -1.88 4.17
C LYS A 11 12.85 -3.05 3.46
N VAL A 12 11.97 -2.76 2.51
CA VAL A 12 11.32 -3.76 1.66
C VAL A 12 11.30 -3.29 0.22
N ASP A 13 11.54 -4.23 -0.68
CA ASP A 13 11.48 -4.01 -2.12
C ASP A 13 10.07 -4.34 -2.63
N PHE A 14 9.50 -3.44 -3.42
CA PHE A 14 8.21 -3.58 -4.08
C PHE A 14 8.35 -3.30 -5.57
N ASP A 15 7.40 -3.70 -6.40
CA ASP A 15 7.30 -3.14 -7.74
C ASP A 15 7.07 -1.63 -7.70
N ASP A 16 7.65 -0.87 -8.63
CA ASP A 16 7.48 0.58 -8.68
C ASP A 16 5.99 0.95 -8.80
N ARG A 17 5.22 0.13 -9.53
CA ARG A 17 3.77 0.28 -9.66
C ARG A 17 3.09 0.15 -8.29
N THR A 18 3.31 -0.94 -7.57
CA THR A 18 2.78 -1.13 -6.21
C THR A 18 3.18 -0.01 -5.26
N LEU A 19 4.46 0.39 -5.30
CA LEU A 19 5.00 1.46 -4.44
C LEU A 19 4.30 2.81 -4.69
N ALA A 20 3.97 3.13 -5.95
CA ALA A 20 3.26 4.35 -6.29
C ALA A 20 1.83 4.38 -5.70
N HIS A 21 1.12 3.25 -5.71
CA HIS A 21 -0.22 3.15 -5.12
C HIS A 21 -0.16 3.23 -3.60
N LEU A 22 0.80 2.53 -2.98
CA LEU A 22 1.05 2.63 -1.54
C LEU A 22 1.38 4.06 -1.12
N GLN A 23 2.20 4.79 -1.89
CA GLN A 23 2.52 6.19 -1.61
C GLN A 23 1.26 7.07 -1.55
N VAL A 24 0.32 6.88 -2.47
CA VAL A 24 -0.94 7.64 -2.51
C VAL A 24 -1.82 7.34 -1.30
N VAL A 25 -2.03 6.05 -0.98
CA VAL A 25 -2.92 5.63 0.11
C VAL A 25 -2.33 6.00 1.48
N ILE A 26 -1.05 5.68 1.72
CA ILE A 26 -0.35 6.02 2.95
C ILE A 26 -0.33 7.54 3.12
N GLY A 27 0.03 8.29 2.08
CA GLY A 27 0.05 9.76 2.12
C GLY A 27 -1.33 10.35 2.44
N THR A 28 -2.40 9.78 1.90
CA THR A 28 -3.77 10.22 2.17
C THR A 28 -4.14 10.02 3.64
N LYS A 29 -3.82 8.86 4.23
CA LYS A 29 -4.09 8.59 5.65
C LYS A 29 -3.28 9.48 6.59
N LEU A 30 -1.99 9.66 6.31
CA LEU A 30 -1.14 10.50 7.13
C LEU A 30 -1.58 11.97 7.12
N ARG A 31 -2.08 12.47 5.98
CA ARG A 31 -2.70 13.81 5.88
C ARG A 31 -3.95 13.97 6.73
N ARG A 32 -4.70 12.88 6.97
CA ARG A 32 -5.86 12.85 7.87
C ARG A 32 -5.50 12.63 9.34
N ASN A 33 -4.20 12.59 9.65
CA ASN A 33 -3.70 12.29 10.99
C ASN A 33 -4.10 10.88 11.48
N GLU A 34 -4.37 9.96 10.55
CA GLU A 34 -4.75 8.59 10.84
C GLU A 34 -3.51 7.69 10.91
N ALA A 35 -3.28 7.08 12.07
CA ALA A 35 -2.29 6.03 12.23
C ALA A 35 -2.90 4.65 11.93
N PHE A 36 -2.12 3.75 11.32
CA PHE A 36 -2.62 2.46 10.87
C PHE A 36 -1.48 1.42 10.80
N HIS A 37 -1.84 0.14 10.85
CA HIS A 37 -0.89 -0.93 10.58
C HIS A 37 -0.68 -1.09 9.07
N PHE A 38 0.56 -1.18 8.62
CA PHE A 38 0.91 -1.58 7.26
C PHE A 38 1.60 -2.93 7.28
N THR A 39 1.06 -3.86 6.52
CA THR A 39 1.48 -5.24 6.45
C THR A 39 1.85 -5.63 5.03
N TRP A 40 2.93 -6.39 4.88
CA TRP A 40 3.23 -7.10 3.64
C TRP A 40 3.75 -8.51 3.94
N LYS A 41 3.68 -9.37 2.93
CA LYS A 41 4.32 -10.68 2.97
C LYS A 41 5.78 -10.51 2.58
N ASP A 42 6.68 -11.08 3.36
CA ASP A 42 8.10 -11.08 3.01
C ASP A 42 8.36 -12.04 1.85
N ASP A 43 9.39 -11.73 1.05
CA ASP A 43 9.78 -12.58 -0.07
C ASP A 43 10.23 -13.95 0.46
N ALA A 44 9.93 -15.03 -0.27
CA ALA A 44 10.25 -16.40 0.13
C ALA A 44 11.75 -16.62 0.40
N SER A 45 12.61 -15.77 -0.17
CA SER A 45 14.06 -15.75 0.06
C SER A 45 14.49 -15.23 1.44
N ILE A 46 13.65 -14.43 2.12
CA ILE A 46 13.92 -13.84 3.43
C ILE A 46 13.18 -14.62 4.55
N GLY A 47 12.12 -15.34 4.18
CA GLY A 47 11.33 -16.24 5.04
C GLY A 47 9.84 -16.12 4.71
N ASP A 48 9.03 -17.15 4.98
CA ASP A 48 7.56 -17.13 4.83
C ASP A 48 6.88 -16.31 5.95
N GLY A 49 7.47 -15.16 6.26
CA GLY A 49 7.04 -14.23 7.29
C GLY A 49 6.09 -13.17 6.75
N ARG A 50 5.46 -12.48 7.69
CA ARG A 50 4.71 -11.27 7.43
C ARG A 50 5.29 -10.17 8.30
N THR A 51 5.77 -9.10 7.70
CA THR A 51 6.20 -7.92 8.43
C THR A 51 5.02 -6.95 8.56
N THR A 52 4.85 -6.40 9.76
CA THR A 52 3.83 -5.38 10.05
C THR A 52 4.48 -4.22 10.77
N VAL A 53 4.28 -3.00 10.26
CA VAL A 53 4.77 -1.75 10.87
C VAL A 53 3.60 -0.86 11.26
N TRP A 54 3.77 -0.09 12.32
CA TRP A 54 2.82 0.94 12.72
C TRP A 54 3.18 2.26 12.03
N VAL A 55 2.33 2.73 11.12
CA VAL A 55 2.56 3.96 10.36
C VAL A 55 1.79 5.10 11.01
N HIS A 56 2.47 6.20 11.32
CA HIS A 56 1.86 7.37 11.95
C HIS A 56 2.38 8.69 11.34
N PRO A 57 1.67 9.82 11.50
CA PRO A 57 1.99 11.08 10.80
C PRO A 57 3.35 11.72 11.13
N ARG A 58 4.05 11.21 12.13
CA ARG A 58 5.38 11.69 12.56
C ARG A 58 6.51 10.70 12.23
N CYS A 59 6.21 9.58 11.56
CA CYS A 59 7.23 8.63 11.13
C CYS A 59 8.00 9.16 9.90
N SER A 60 9.21 8.65 9.69
CA SER A 60 10.00 8.96 8.50
C SER A 60 9.80 7.89 7.44
N LEU A 61 9.22 8.28 6.30
CA LEU A 61 8.98 7.41 5.16
C LEU A 61 9.79 7.84 3.94
N VAL A 62 10.47 6.88 3.31
CA VAL A 62 11.16 7.11 2.03
C VAL A 62 10.61 6.15 0.99
N TYR A 63 10.15 6.71 -0.12
CA TYR A 63 9.75 5.99 -1.33
C TYR A 63 10.84 6.20 -2.39
N LYS A 64 11.61 5.16 -2.67
CA LYS A 64 12.67 5.21 -3.68
C LYS A 64 12.25 4.43 -4.92
N PHE A 65 12.07 5.13 -6.03
CA PHE A 65 11.78 4.55 -7.33
C PHE A 65 13.08 4.44 -8.14
N TYR A 66 13.28 3.32 -8.82
CA TYR A 66 14.45 3.13 -9.69
C TYR A 66 14.12 3.22 -11.18
N GLY A 67 12.83 3.24 -11.52
CA GLY A 67 12.35 3.49 -12.89
C GLY A 67 12.40 4.97 -13.28
N GLY A 68 12.72 5.26 -14.54
CA GLY A 68 12.76 6.63 -15.08
C GLY A 68 11.39 7.22 -15.43
N ARG A 69 10.31 6.42 -15.44
CA ARG A 69 8.93 6.88 -15.71
C ARG A 69 8.08 6.69 -14.48
N ARG A 70 7.20 7.67 -14.20
CA ARG A 70 6.18 7.56 -13.16
C ARG A 70 5.18 6.45 -13.55
N PRO A 71 4.94 5.45 -12.69
CA PRO A 71 3.92 4.44 -12.95
C PRO A 71 2.55 5.10 -13.12
N GLN A 72 1.75 4.61 -14.06
CA GLN A 72 0.34 5.00 -14.15
C GLN A 72 -0.42 4.43 -12.95
N LEU A 73 -1.27 5.25 -12.34
CA LEU A 73 -2.08 4.86 -11.19
C LEU A 73 -3.39 4.24 -11.68
N ASN A 74 -3.71 3.09 -11.13
CA ASN A 74 -4.99 2.43 -11.24
C ASN A 74 -5.86 2.86 -10.04
N MET A 75 -6.89 3.66 -10.31
CA MET A 75 -7.76 4.22 -9.26
C MET A 75 -8.52 3.13 -8.50
N ALA A 76 -8.95 2.05 -9.17
CA ALA A 76 -9.61 0.92 -8.51
C ALA A 76 -8.66 0.24 -7.51
N TRP A 77 -7.36 0.19 -7.82
CA TRP A 77 -6.36 -0.34 -6.89
C TRP A 77 -6.12 0.59 -5.70
N VAL A 78 -6.07 1.91 -5.93
CA VAL A 78 -5.99 2.90 -4.85
C VAL A 78 -7.18 2.77 -3.90
N GLU A 79 -8.39 2.61 -4.44
CA GLU A 79 -9.61 2.42 -3.67
C GLU A 79 -9.60 1.10 -2.89
N ALA A 80 -9.21 -0.01 -3.51
CA ALA A 80 -9.08 -1.30 -2.85
C ALA A 80 -8.06 -1.24 -1.69
N LEU A 81 -6.91 -0.59 -1.90
CA LEU A 81 -5.90 -0.40 -0.85
C LEU A 81 -6.38 0.57 0.25
N ALA A 82 -7.09 1.63 -0.11
CA ALA A 82 -7.68 2.54 0.87
C ALA A 82 -8.74 1.84 1.72
N TYR A 83 -9.54 0.96 1.11
CA TYR A 83 -10.52 0.12 1.80
C TYR A 83 -9.84 -0.80 2.82
N THR A 84 -8.80 -1.54 2.43
CA THR A 84 -8.07 -2.40 3.36
C THR A 84 -7.42 -1.60 4.49
N ALA A 85 -6.85 -0.44 4.17
CA ALA A 85 -6.23 0.44 5.16
C ALA A 85 -7.22 1.03 6.19
N ASN A 86 -8.52 1.05 5.88
CA ASN A 86 -9.59 1.43 6.83
C ASN A 86 -10.10 0.25 7.67
N SER A 87 -9.68 -0.98 7.37
CA SER A 87 -10.06 -2.16 8.13
C SER A 87 -9.27 -2.29 9.44
N PRO A 88 -9.81 -2.98 10.47
CA PRO A 88 -9.07 -3.27 11.70
C PRO A 88 -7.76 -4.05 11.46
N SER A 89 -7.68 -4.80 10.36
CA SER A 89 -6.51 -5.59 9.96
C SER A 89 -5.35 -4.73 9.45
N GLY A 90 -5.59 -3.44 9.15
CA GLY A 90 -4.62 -2.51 8.58
C GLY A 90 -4.48 -2.61 7.06
N LEU A 91 -3.62 -1.75 6.51
CA LEU A 91 -3.25 -1.78 5.09
C LEU A 91 -2.45 -3.04 4.80
N TYR A 92 -2.88 -3.82 3.81
CA TYR A 92 -2.10 -4.91 3.24
C TYR A 92 -2.07 -4.81 1.73
N VAL A 93 -0.98 -5.29 1.13
CA VAL A 93 -0.80 -5.28 -0.33
C VAL A 93 -1.79 -6.28 -0.95
N VAL A 94 -2.68 -5.77 -1.81
CA VAL A 94 -3.60 -6.59 -2.61
C VAL A 94 -3.13 -6.66 -4.06
N PRO A 95 -3.44 -7.76 -4.80
CA PRO A 95 -3.21 -7.83 -6.23
C PRO A 95 -3.89 -6.68 -6.98
N GLU A 96 -3.33 -6.27 -8.10
CA GLU A 96 -3.92 -5.24 -8.96
C GLU A 96 -5.28 -5.72 -9.51
N PRO A 97 -6.39 -4.98 -9.26
CA PRO A 97 -7.66 -5.26 -9.90
C PRO A 97 -7.58 -5.00 -11.41
N LYS A 98 -8.26 -5.82 -12.22
CA LYS A 98 -8.37 -5.52 -13.65
C LYS A 98 -9.18 -4.24 -13.83
N GLU A 99 -8.83 -3.41 -14.82
CA GLU A 99 -9.65 -2.24 -15.16
C GLU A 99 -11.08 -2.70 -15.49
N GLY A 100 -12.04 -2.29 -14.66
CA GLY A 100 -13.45 -2.69 -14.76
C GLY A 100 -13.91 -3.77 -13.77
N ASP A 101 -13.04 -4.33 -12.93
CA ASP A 101 -13.47 -5.20 -11.84
C ASP A 101 -14.22 -4.40 -10.76
N PRO A 102 -15.33 -4.92 -10.20
CA PRO A 102 -16.00 -4.27 -9.09
C PRO A 102 -15.06 -4.20 -7.89
N VAL A 103 -14.94 -3.01 -7.30
CA VAL A 103 -14.16 -2.78 -6.08
C VAL A 103 -14.69 -3.73 -4.98
N PRO A 104 -13.84 -4.49 -4.27
CA PRO A 104 -14.29 -5.36 -3.20
C PRO A 104 -14.92 -4.51 -2.09
N GLY A 105 -16.25 -4.53 -1.96
CA GLY A 105 -16.99 -3.74 -0.97
C GLY A 105 -17.92 -2.66 -1.54
N GLY A 106 -18.04 -2.51 -2.87
CA GLY A 106 -19.11 -1.72 -3.46
C GLY A 106 -20.45 -2.42 -3.28
N ASN A 107 -21.27 -1.98 -2.33
CA ASN A 107 -22.66 -2.43 -2.18
C ASN A 107 -23.39 -2.24 -3.52
N HIS A 108 -23.63 -3.35 -4.22
CA HIS A 108 -24.63 -3.41 -5.28
C HIS A 108 -26.00 -3.49 -4.60
N GLU A 109 -26.55 -2.34 -4.20
CA GLU A 109 -28.00 -2.22 -4.07
C GLU A 109 -28.56 -2.17 -5.50
N ALA A 110 -28.85 -3.35 -6.04
CA ALA A 110 -29.64 -3.51 -7.24
C ALA A 110 -31.07 -3.07 -6.93
N HIS A 111 -31.55 -2.13 -7.75
CA HIS A 111 -32.90 -1.57 -7.70
C HIS A 111 -33.91 -2.42 -8.47
#